data_AF-A0A6A7AIW5-F1
#
_entry.id   AF-A0A6A7AIW5-F1
#
_cell.length_a   1.000
_cell.length_b   1.000
_cell.length_c   1.000
_cell.angle_alpha   90.00
_cell.angle_beta   90.00
_cell.angle_gamma   90.00
#
_symmetry.space_group_name_H-M   'P 1'
#
loop_
_entity.id
_entity.type
_entity.pdbx_description
1 polymer ?
#
loop_
_entity_poly.entity_id
_entity_poly.type
_entity_poly.pdbx_seq_one_letter_code
_entity_poly.pdbx_strand_id
1 'polypeptide(L)'
;MRTGSADNIKDPRISLGKRLRKSEPLPLRSHSSDQEDLFYHEAQTSSLCWGPDESFWSELFLVDVYFGSEENYITYLLPGQGADPGDGLDPPLGGRGSMRKPLFEDPREYFLLKIDRRIEQVAAEYSALVETYNNRMEEYAATIRTVFEDDRQRTHTQTLSNVIETIHIFVDCLSGIVDAWADFSRTEIALFTRHAPDKPKWPGILARIARNISELERLRNLLIAKRERFRFKLESYVAFPLLFTTAFFSMDFATPPYPWAVFFGVLFGVSLLNYMIASQSSPRKTYVDLRKLMTKAWSDLVQWLKTLQ
;
A
#
# COMPACT_ATOMS: atom_id res chain seq x y z
N MET A 1 9.29 3.83 7.40
CA MET A 1 8.51 2.94 8.28
C MET A 1 8.97 3.16 9.71
N ARG A 2 8.06 3.31 10.69
CA ARG A 2 8.42 3.61 12.09
C ARG A 2 7.72 2.65 13.05
N THR A 3 8.41 2.29 14.12
CA THR A 3 7.90 1.51 15.27
C THR A 3 7.46 2.46 16.41
N GLY A 4 6.28 2.24 17.00
CA GLY A 4 5.87 2.97 18.22
C GLY A 4 4.41 2.76 18.64
N SER A 5 4.10 2.90 19.93
CA SER A 5 2.73 2.81 20.48
C SER A 5 1.81 3.90 19.91
N ALA A 6 0.57 3.56 19.56
CA ALA A 6 -0.45 4.47 19.00
C ALA A 6 -0.64 5.79 19.78
N ASP A 7 -0.41 5.79 21.09
CA ASP A 7 -0.53 6.99 21.94
C ASP A 7 0.65 7.98 21.80
N ASN A 8 1.81 7.51 21.34
CA ASN A 8 3.00 8.33 21.04
C ASN A 8 3.10 8.75 19.55
N ILE A 9 2.09 8.43 18.73
CA ILE A 9 2.02 8.73 17.29
C ILE A 9 0.96 9.81 17.04
N LYS A 10 0.93 10.83 17.90
CA LYS A 10 0.38 12.12 17.48
C LYS A 10 1.52 12.84 16.80
N ASP A 11 1.53 12.82 15.47
CA ASP A 11 2.33 13.78 14.70
C ASP A 11 2.02 15.17 15.28
N PRO A 12 2.97 15.84 15.93
CA PRO A 12 2.72 17.11 16.63
C PRO A 12 2.38 18.23 15.65
N ARG A 13 2.55 18.01 14.34
CA ARG A 13 2.27 18.94 13.26
C ARG A 13 0.79 18.87 12.89
N ILE A 14 -0.04 19.36 13.79
CA ILE A 14 -1.47 19.57 13.57
C ILE A 14 -1.66 21.04 13.16
N SER A 15 -2.12 21.28 11.94
CA SER A 15 -2.52 22.61 11.48
C SER A 15 -4.03 22.68 11.40
N LEU A 16 -4.65 23.63 12.10
CA LEU A 16 -6.11 23.84 12.13
C LEU A 16 -6.91 22.57 12.50
N GLY A 17 -6.39 21.76 13.44
CA GLY A 17 -7.05 20.53 13.88
C GLY A 17 -6.96 19.36 12.89
N LYS A 18 -6.31 19.53 11.73
CA LYS A 18 -6.02 18.46 10.77
C LYS A 18 -4.53 18.09 10.83
N ARG A 19 -4.24 16.80 10.70
CA ARG A 19 -2.87 16.35 10.47
C ARG A 19 -2.43 16.90 9.12
N LEU A 20 -1.23 17.47 9.06
CA LEU A 20 -0.64 17.95 7.81
C LEU A 20 -0.41 16.80 6.80
N ARG A 21 -0.36 15.55 7.27
CA ARG A 21 -0.08 14.36 6.46
C ARG A 21 -1.07 13.24 6.73
N LYS A 22 -1.31 12.41 5.71
CA LYS A 22 -1.92 11.10 5.88
C LYS A 22 -0.92 10.15 6.54
N SER A 23 -1.37 9.48 7.58
CA SER A 23 -0.58 8.47 8.28
C SER A 23 -1.54 7.38 8.69
N GLU A 24 -1.28 6.20 8.16
CA GLU A 24 -2.17 5.05 8.30
C GLU A 24 -1.37 3.87 8.86
N PRO A 25 -2.00 3.04 9.72
CA PRO A 25 -1.36 1.84 10.22
C PRO A 25 -1.17 0.85 9.07
N LEU A 26 -0.03 0.17 9.04
CA LEU A 26 0.17 -0.94 8.14
C LEU A 26 -0.72 -2.11 8.59
N PRO A 27 -1.55 -2.70 7.70
CA PRO A 27 -2.43 -3.80 8.06
C PRO A 27 -1.69 -5.05 8.57
N LEU A 28 -2.49 -6.02 9.03
CA LEU A 28 -2.05 -7.37 9.44
C LEU A 28 -1.20 -7.46 10.71
N ARG A 29 -1.13 -6.41 11.53
CA ARG A 29 -0.41 -6.42 12.83
C ARG A 29 -0.77 -7.63 13.69
N SER A 30 -2.06 -7.89 13.90
CA SER A 30 -2.54 -8.97 14.77
C SER A 30 -2.20 -10.38 14.28
N HIS A 31 -1.84 -10.50 13.00
CA HIS A 31 -1.52 -11.77 12.35
C HIS A 31 -0.02 -11.88 12.02
N SER A 32 0.79 -10.91 12.44
CA SER A 32 2.22 -10.92 12.21
C SER A 32 3.01 -11.39 13.42
N SER A 33 4.15 -12.03 13.16
CA SER A 33 5.14 -12.39 14.17
C SER A 33 5.80 -11.17 14.83
N ASP A 34 5.89 -10.03 14.13
CA ASP A 34 6.49 -8.81 14.65
C ASP A 34 5.62 -8.15 15.75
N GLN A 35 4.29 -8.26 15.63
CA GLN A 35 3.27 -7.53 16.41
C GLN A 35 3.51 -6.02 16.52
N GLU A 36 4.35 -5.45 15.66
CA GLU A 36 4.81 -4.08 15.74
C GLU A 36 3.75 -3.12 15.20
N ASP A 37 3.60 -2.00 15.90
CA ASP A 37 2.81 -0.86 15.44
C ASP A 37 3.60 -0.09 14.38
N LEU A 38 3.44 -0.55 13.13
CA LEU A 38 4.09 0.02 11.97
C LEU A 38 3.13 0.94 11.21
N PHE A 39 3.63 2.12 10.84
CA PHE A 39 2.88 3.12 10.08
C PHE A 39 3.58 3.44 8.76
N TYR A 40 2.77 3.70 7.75
CA TYR A 40 3.22 4.36 6.53
C TYR A 40 2.71 5.80 6.52
N HIS A 41 3.52 6.69 5.98
CA HIS A 41 3.29 8.13 6.01
C HIS A 41 3.35 8.67 4.60
N GLU A 42 2.47 9.62 4.30
CA GLU A 42 2.58 10.42 3.08
C GLU A 42 3.82 11.31 3.16
N ALA A 43 4.57 11.33 2.06
CA ALA A 43 5.75 12.17 1.86
C ALA A 43 5.55 12.99 0.58
N GLN A 44 5.84 14.29 0.65
CA GLN A 44 5.74 15.17 -0.52
C GLN A 44 7.03 15.93 -0.72
N THR A 45 7.50 15.97 -1.97
CA THR A 45 8.62 16.81 -2.37
C THR A 45 8.21 17.60 -3.60
N SER A 46 8.55 18.89 -3.62
CA SER A 46 8.28 19.77 -4.76
C SER A 46 9.50 20.62 -5.06
N SER A 47 9.68 20.92 -6.34
CA SER A 47 10.87 21.56 -6.89
C SER A 47 10.42 22.59 -7.91
N LEU A 48 10.97 23.80 -7.81
CA LEU A 48 10.79 24.85 -8.79
C LEU A 48 12.16 25.45 -9.08
N CYS A 49 12.63 25.28 -10.32
CA CYS A 49 13.85 25.88 -10.83
C CYS A 49 13.48 26.98 -11.84
N TRP A 50 14.09 28.16 -11.72
CA TRP A 50 13.92 29.25 -12.69
C TRP A 50 15.17 30.12 -12.77
N GLY A 51 15.41 30.73 -13.92
CA GLY A 51 16.54 31.63 -14.13
C GLY A 51 16.63 32.11 -15.57
N PRO A 52 17.29 33.25 -15.83
CA PRO A 52 17.61 33.70 -17.18
C PRO A 52 18.58 32.78 -17.94
N ASP A 53 19.51 32.11 -17.25
CA ASP A 53 20.49 31.22 -17.87
C ASP A 53 21.05 30.16 -16.89
N GLU A 54 22.03 29.37 -17.37
CA GLU A 54 22.68 28.30 -16.60
C GLU A 54 23.57 28.82 -15.46
N SER A 55 24.04 30.07 -15.54
CA SER A 55 24.93 30.70 -14.56
C SER A 55 24.18 31.48 -13.48
N PHE A 56 22.97 31.96 -13.78
CA PHE A 56 22.12 32.70 -12.86
C PHE A 56 20.73 32.08 -12.81
N TRP A 57 20.50 31.27 -11.78
CA TRP A 57 19.25 30.57 -11.54
C TRP A 57 18.96 30.47 -10.05
N SER A 58 17.73 30.10 -9.74
CA SER A 58 17.19 29.94 -8.40
C SER A 58 16.39 28.66 -8.33
N GLU A 59 16.49 27.99 -7.18
CA GLU A 59 15.73 26.78 -6.89
C GLU A 59 15.00 26.96 -5.57
N LEU A 60 13.69 26.69 -5.61
CA LEU A 60 12.87 26.49 -4.43
C LEU A 60 12.53 25.00 -4.34
N PHE A 61 13.00 24.36 -3.28
CA PHE A 61 12.74 22.94 -3.05
C PHE A 61 12.09 22.76 -1.68
N LEU A 62 10.86 22.26 -1.68
CA LEU A 62 10.10 22.00 -0.46
C LEU A 62 10.12 20.50 -0.20
N VAL A 63 10.71 20.11 0.93
CA VAL A 63 10.91 18.70 1.31
C VAL A 63 10.14 18.40 2.57
N ASP A 64 9.16 17.51 2.45
CA ASP A 64 8.37 17.05 3.58
C ASP A 64 8.68 15.58 3.90
N VAL A 65 9.92 15.31 4.32
CA VAL A 65 10.43 13.94 4.63
C VAL A 65 10.87 13.75 6.08
N TYR A 66 10.64 14.73 6.97
CA TYR A 66 10.88 14.55 8.40
C TYR A 66 9.76 13.70 9.02
N PHE A 67 10.06 12.53 9.57
CA PHE A 67 9.08 11.63 10.21
C PHE A 67 9.29 11.50 11.73
N GLY A 68 10.16 12.32 12.31
CA GLY A 68 10.45 12.37 13.74
C GLY A 68 11.24 11.15 14.24
N SER A 69 11.84 10.38 13.35
CA SER A 69 12.92 9.43 13.66
C SER A 69 14.16 10.16 14.18
N GLU A 70 14.28 11.44 13.83
CA GLU A 70 15.39 12.31 14.18
C GLU A 70 14.97 13.26 15.31
N GLU A 71 15.91 13.52 16.23
CA GLU A 71 15.62 14.21 17.51
C GLU A 71 14.93 15.57 17.35
N ASN A 72 15.22 16.32 16.28
CA ASN A 72 14.63 17.62 16.01
C ASN A 72 14.66 17.97 14.51
N TYR A 73 13.62 18.65 14.01
CA TYR A 73 13.60 19.19 12.64
C TYR A 73 14.77 20.17 12.39
N ILE A 74 15.22 20.87 13.42
CA ILE A 74 16.32 21.84 13.35
C ILE A 74 17.64 21.12 13.07
N THR A 75 17.87 19.94 13.64
CA THR A 75 19.15 19.21 13.54
C THR A 75 19.20 18.23 12.37
N TYR A 76 18.07 17.99 11.70
CA TYR A 76 17.91 16.98 10.64
C TYR A 76 18.91 17.13 9.47
N LEU A 77 19.31 18.36 9.12
CA LEU A 77 20.23 18.65 8.00
C LEU A 77 21.41 19.53 8.40
N LEU A 78 21.64 19.71 9.71
CA LEU A 78 22.80 20.46 10.20
C LEU A 78 24.01 19.53 10.32
N PRO A 79 25.20 19.94 9.85
CA PRO A 79 26.44 19.21 10.08
C PRO A 79 26.88 19.42 11.54
N GLY A 80 26.24 18.71 12.47
CA GLY A 80 26.54 18.78 13.92
C GLY A 80 25.94 19.99 14.65
N GLN A 81 26.05 19.99 15.99
CA GLN A 81 25.62 21.10 16.84
C GLN A 81 26.46 22.34 16.58
N GLY A 82 25.83 23.44 16.14
CA GLY A 82 26.45 24.77 16.05
C GLY A 82 26.73 25.32 14.65
N ALA A 83 26.15 24.74 13.58
CA ALA A 83 26.25 25.32 12.24
C ALA A 83 25.27 26.48 12.03
N ASP A 84 25.71 27.54 11.35
CA ASP A 84 24.89 28.70 11.01
C ASP A 84 23.77 28.33 10.00
N PRO A 85 22.60 28.99 10.03
CA PRO A 85 21.56 28.80 9.01
C PRO A 85 22.11 29.07 7.60
N GLY A 86 22.06 28.07 6.72
CA GLY A 86 22.66 28.12 5.37
C GLY A 86 23.95 27.30 5.23
N ASP A 87 24.63 27.02 6.34
CA ASP A 87 25.81 26.16 6.43
C ASP A 87 25.40 24.71 6.72
N GLY A 88 24.66 24.13 5.77
CA GLY A 88 23.96 22.86 5.94
C GLY A 88 24.39 21.75 4.98
N LEU A 89 23.80 20.57 5.19
CA LEU A 89 23.70 19.57 4.16
C LEU A 89 22.61 19.95 3.15
N ASP A 90 22.84 19.64 1.87
CA ASP A 90 21.92 19.95 0.77
C ASP A 90 20.58 19.19 0.96
N PRO A 91 19.47 19.89 1.28
CA PRO A 91 18.19 19.24 1.49
C PRO A 91 17.70 18.54 0.22
N PRO A 92 17.65 19.15 -0.98
CA PRO A 92 17.27 18.46 -2.22
C PRO A 92 17.95 17.12 -2.47
N LEU A 93 19.24 17.01 -2.13
CA LEU A 93 20.02 15.77 -2.28
C LEU A 93 19.90 14.79 -1.10
N GLY A 94 18.93 14.99 -0.20
CA GLY A 94 18.70 14.12 0.94
C GLY A 94 19.81 14.21 1.99
N GLY A 95 20.43 15.39 2.12
CA GLY A 95 21.58 15.61 3.00
C GLY A 95 22.91 15.14 2.43
N ARG A 96 22.96 14.69 1.17
CA ARG A 96 24.21 14.29 0.50
C ARG A 96 24.76 15.44 -0.34
N GLY A 97 25.52 16.32 0.31
CA GLY A 97 26.11 17.48 -0.33
C GLY A 97 26.25 18.61 0.68
N SER A 98 27.22 19.51 0.50
CA SER A 98 27.34 20.68 1.37
C SER A 98 26.81 21.91 0.65
N MET A 99 26.00 22.70 1.36
CA MET A 99 25.54 24.01 0.88
C MET A 99 26.67 25.07 0.86
N ARG A 100 27.81 24.79 1.53
CA ARG A 100 28.96 25.71 1.60
C ARG A 100 29.67 25.94 0.27
N LYS A 101 29.54 25.01 -0.66
CA LYS A 101 30.10 25.13 -2.00
C LYS A 101 28.93 25.06 -2.98
N PRO A 102 28.69 26.08 -3.81
CA PRO A 102 27.76 25.95 -4.93
C PRO A 102 28.33 24.85 -5.84
N LEU A 103 27.75 23.65 -5.74
CA LEU A 103 28.25 22.46 -6.41
C LEU A 103 27.77 22.33 -7.86
N PHE A 104 26.89 23.24 -8.31
CA PHE A 104 26.11 23.04 -9.52
C PHE A 104 26.18 24.29 -10.41
N GLU A 105 27.15 24.27 -11.32
CA GLU A 105 27.29 25.29 -12.37
C GLU A 105 26.19 25.16 -13.43
N ASP A 106 25.48 24.02 -13.50
CA ASP A 106 24.41 23.76 -14.46
C ASP A 106 23.12 23.31 -13.73
N PRO A 107 21.99 24.03 -13.89
CA PRO A 107 20.73 23.67 -13.25
C PRO A 107 20.18 22.31 -13.71
N ARG A 108 20.53 21.86 -14.92
CA ARG A 108 20.12 20.55 -15.45
C ARG A 108 20.87 19.42 -14.76
N GLU A 109 22.16 19.61 -14.49
CA GLU A 109 22.93 18.64 -13.71
C GLU A 109 22.36 18.53 -12.29
N TYR A 110 22.01 19.67 -11.68
CA TYR A 110 21.39 19.65 -10.36
C TYR A 110 20.02 18.95 -10.37
N PHE A 111 19.20 19.20 -11.39
CA PHE A 111 17.94 18.48 -11.58
C PHE A 111 18.15 16.96 -11.61
N LEU A 112 19.09 16.47 -12.43
CA LEU A 112 19.38 15.03 -12.49
C LEU A 112 19.85 14.46 -11.15
N LEU A 113 20.69 15.19 -10.41
CA LEU A 113 21.17 14.75 -9.10
C LEU A 113 20.04 14.68 -8.07
N LYS A 114 19.11 15.65 -8.07
CA LYS A 114 17.91 15.62 -7.22
C LYS A 114 17.07 14.37 -7.52
N ILE A 115 16.78 14.10 -8.79
CA ILE A 115 16.01 12.92 -9.18
C ILE A 115 16.74 11.62 -8.80
N ASP A 116 18.05 11.51 -9.05
CA ASP A 116 18.86 10.36 -8.66
C ASP A 116 18.74 10.06 -7.16
N ARG A 117 18.92 11.08 -6.31
CA ARG A 117 18.84 10.92 -4.86
C ARG A 117 17.45 10.62 -4.35
N ARG A 118 16.43 11.27 -4.90
CA ARG A 118 15.04 11.05 -4.45
C ARG A 118 14.48 9.73 -4.92
N ILE A 119 14.79 9.30 -6.13
CA ILE A 119 14.39 7.97 -6.60
C ILE A 119 15.18 6.88 -5.86
N GLU A 120 16.46 7.07 -5.54
CA GLU A 120 17.22 6.16 -4.66
C GLU A 120 16.55 6.01 -3.28
N GLN A 121 16.19 7.14 -2.65
CA GLN A 121 15.51 7.13 -1.36
C GLN A 121 14.14 6.45 -1.43
N VAL A 122 13.32 6.80 -2.42
CA VAL A 122 11.99 6.20 -2.63
C VAL A 122 12.11 4.69 -2.85
N ALA A 123 13.07 4.24 -3.67
CA ALA A 123 13.32 2.81 -3.88
C ALA A 123 13.66 2.09 -2.57
N ALA A 124 14.58 2.63 -1.77
CA ALA A 124 14.95 2.02 -0.49
C ALA A 124 13.77 1.96 0.50
N GLU A 125 13.01 3.04 0.63
CA GLU A 125 11.87 3.12 1.55
C GLU A 125 10.71 2.21 1.12
N TYR A 126 10.39 2.18 -0.18
CA TYR A 126 9.37 1.28 -0.70
C TYR A 126 9.79 -0.18 -0.65
N SER A 127 11.07 -0.52 -0.90
CA SER A 127 11.55 -1.89 -0.74
C SER A 127 11.34 -2.35 0.70
N ALA A 128 11.76 -1.56 1.70
CA ALA A 128 11.56 -1.91 3.10
C ALA A 128 10.07 -2.04 3.48
N LEU A 129 9.23 -1.11 3.01
CA LEU A 129 7.79 -1.14 3.26
C LEU A 129 7.12 -2.37 2.63
N VAL A 130 7.40 -2.64 1.35
CA VAL A 130 6.79 -3.74 0.59
C VAL A 130 7.28 -5.08 1.08
N GLU A 131 8.56 -5.23 1.43
CA GLU A 131 9.10 -6.47 2.01
C GLU A 131 8.45 -6.79 3.35
N THR A 132 8.38 -5.79 4.25
CA THR A 132 7.72 -5.97 5.55
C THR A 132 6.26 -6.35 5.38
N TYR A 133 5.54 -5.62 4.52
CA TYR A 133 4.14 -5.91 4.27
C TYR A 133 3.93 -7.28 3.60
N ASN A 134 4.82 -7.66 2.68
CA ASN A 134 4.79 -8.97 2.04
C ASN A 134 5.00 -10.11 3.04
N ASN A 135 5.89 -9.94 4.02
CA ASN A 135 6.08 -10.93 5.08
C ASN A 135 4.79 -11.10 5.91
N ARG A 136 4.18 -9.99 6.34
CA ARG A 136 2.88 -10.02 7.05
C ARG A 136 1.78 -10.70 6.23
N MET A 137 1.74 -10.44 4.93
CA MET A 137 0.80 -11.06 4.01
C MET A 137 1.01 -12.58 3.88
N GLU A 138 2.24 -13.07 3.82
CA GLU A 138 2.51 -14.51 3.78
C GLU A 138 2.18 -15.22 5.10
N GLU A 139 2.48 -14.59 6.24
CA GLU A 139 2.09 -15.10 7.58
C GLU A 139 0.58 -15.22 7.72
N TYR A 140 -0.14 -14.17 7.31
CA TYR A 140 -1.60 -14.18 7.26
C TYR A 140 -2.14 -15.25 6.30
N ALA A 141 -1.54 -15.37 5.12
CA ALA A 141 -1.95 -16.38 4.14
C ALA A 141 -1.70 -17.81 4.62
N ALA A 142 -0.66 -18.06 5.42
CA ALA A 142 -0.38 -19.34 6.05
C ALA A 142 -1.39 -19.66 7.15
N THR A 143 -1.74 -18.66 7.98
CA THR A 143 -2.74 -18.80 9.04
C THR A 143 -4.12 -19.15 8.47
N ILE A 144 -4.58 -18.38 7.47
CA ILE A 144 -5.85 -18.63 6.75
C ILE A 144 -5.91 -20.02 6.14
N ARG A 145 -4.79 -20.55 5.62
CA ARG A 145 -4.79 -21.88 5.01
C ARG A 145 -5.16 -22.99 5.99
N THR A 146 -4.93 -22.79 7.29
CA THR A 146 -5.18 -23.79 8.32
C THR A 146 -6.56 -23.68 8.97
N VAL A 147 -7.06 -22.45 9.14
CA VAL A 147 -8.36 -22.16 9.75
C VAL A 147 -8.96 -20.97 9.01
N PHE A 148 -9.72 -21.22 7.94
CA PHE A 148 -10.59 -20.20 7.37
C PHE A 148 -12.01 -20.39 7.89
N GLU A 149 -12.20 -20.10 9.17
CA GLU A 149 -13.52 -19.88 9.76
C GLU A 149 -13.67 -18.37 9.92
N ASP A 150 -14.43 -17.74 9.03
CA ASP A 150 -14.74 -16.31 9.20
C ASP A 150 -15.68 -16.17 10.40
N ASP A 151 -15.33 -15.27 11.33
CA ASP A 151 -16.13 -15.09 12.53
C ASP A 151 -17.49 -14.42 12.21
N ARG A 152 -18.38 -14.33 13.20
CA ARG A 152 -19.68 -13.65 13.01
C ARG A 152 -19.54 -12.18 12.59
N GLN A 153 -18.37 -11.58 12.77
CA GLN A 153 -18.08 -10.20 12.41
C GLN A 153 -17.45 -10.06 11.02
N ARG A 154 -17.20 -11.17 10.31
CA ARG A 154 -16.53 -11.20 9.00
C ARG A 154 -15.13 -10.59 9.03
N THR A 155 -14.41 -10.76 10.15
CA THR A 155 -13.09 -10.14 10.34
C THR A 155 -12.08 -10.57 9.30
N HIS A 156 -12.11 -11.80 8.80
CA HIS A 156 -11.20 -12.25 7.74
C HIS A 156 -11.54 -11.61 6.40
N THR A 157 -12.82 -11.53 6.05
CA THR A 157 -13.28 -10.83 4.84
C THR A 157 -12.87 -9.35 4.87
N GLN A 158 -13.10 -8.66 6.00
CA GLN A 158 -12.73 -7.25 6.16
C GLN A 158 -11.21 -7.05 6.11
N THR A 159 -10.44 -7.96 6.73
CA THR A 159 -8.97 -7.92 6.68
C THR A 159 -8.46 -8.12 5.25
N LEU A 160 -9.03 -9.06 4.49
CA LEU A 160 -8.70 -9.26 3.07
C LEU A 160 -9.00 -8.02 2.24
N SER A 161 -10.16 -7.39 2.43
CA SER A 161 -10.51 -6.13 1.77
C SER A 161 -9.51 -5.01 2.10
N ASN A 162 -9.18 -4.81 3.38
CA ASN A 162 -8.21 -3.80 3.81
C ASN A 162 -6.82 -4.05 3.21
N VAL A 163 -6.42 -5.32 3.09
CA VAL A 163 -5.15 -5.71 2.46
C VAL A 163 -5.15 -5.32 0.99
N ILE A 164 -6.22 -5.66 0.25
CA ILE A 164 -6.36 -5.34 -1.18
C ILE A 164 -6.36 -3.82 -1.40
N GLU A 165 -7.08 -3.07 -0.57
CA GLU A 165 -7.12 -1.60 -0.65
C GLU A 165 -5.73 -0.98 -0.40
N THR A 166 -5.02 -1.46 0.63
CA THR A 166 -3.66 -0.97 0.92
C THR A 166 -2.68 -1.29 -0.22
N ILE A 167 -2.78 -2.49 -0.80
CA ILE A 167 -1.97 -2.84 -1.98
C ILE A 167 -2.29 -1.90 -3.15
N HIS A 168 -3.57 -1.59 -3.37
CA HIS A 168 -3.99 -0.70 -4.45
C HIS A 168 -3.38 0.69 -4.30
N ILE A 169 -3.40 1.28 -3.10
CA ILE A 169 -2.77 2.57 -2.81
C ILE A 169 -1.28 2.54 -3.18
N PHE A 170 -0.54 1.50 -2.77
CA PHE A 170 0.89 1.39 -3.07
C PHE A 170 1.16 1.21 -4.57
N VAL A 171 0.36 0.40 -5.25
CA VAL A 171 0.47 0.18 -6.70
C VAL A 171 0.20 1.47 -7.47
N ASP A 172 -0.80 2.25 -7.08
CA ASP A 172 -1.16 3.49 -7.75
C ASP A 172 -0.05 4.54 -7.59
N CYS A 173 0.51 4.68 -6.38
CA CYS A 173 1.65 5.56 -6.13
C CYS A 173 2.88 5.16 -6.97
N LEU A 174 3.23 3.87 -6.97
CA LEU A 174 4.36 3.36 -7.76
C LEU A 174 4.15 3.53 -9.26
N SER A 175 2.91 3.32 -9.74
CA SER A 175 2.56 3.53 -11.15
C SER A 175 2.75 4.97 -11.56
N GLY A 176 2.28 5.93 -10.74
CA GLY A 176 2.49 7.35 -11.01
C GLY A 176 3.96 7.73 -11.18
N ILE A 177 4.86 7.15 -10.37
CA ILE A 177 6.31 7.40 -10.46
C ILE A 177 6.91 6.77 -11.72
N VAL A 178 6.61 5.50 -11.98
CA VAL A 178 7.13 4.75 -13.14
C VAL A 178 6.65 5.38 -14.45
N ASP A 179 5.37 5.72 -14.53
CA ASP A 179 4.76 6.30 -15.74
C ASP A 179 5.30 7.71 -16.00
N ALA A 180 5.45 8.53 -14.96
CA ALA A 180 6.08 9.85 -15.08
C ALA A 180 7.53 9.76 -15.60
N TRP A 181 8.31 8.78 -15.11
CA TRP A 181 9.66 8.54 -15.62
C TRP A 181 9.66 8.05 -17.07
N ALA A 182 8.73 7.17 -17.44
CA ALA A 182 8.61 6.66 -18.81
C ALA A 182 8.25 7.79 -19.79
N ASP A 183 7.37 8.70 -19.39
CA ASP A 183 7.00 9.87 -20.17
C ASP A 183 8.15 10.85 -20.33
N PHE A 184 8.85 11.17 -19.24
CA PHE A 184 10.08 11.98 -19.27
C PHE A 184 11.14 11.34 -20.17
N SER A 185 11.34 10.02 -20.05
CA SER A 185 12.30 9.25 -20.85
C SER A 185 11.98 9.28 -22.35
N ARG A 186 10.70 9.38 -22.70
CA ARG A 186 10.26 9.42 -24.11
C ARG A 186 10.34 10.82 -24.73
N THR A 187 10.13 11.85 -23.92
CA THR A 187 9.93 13.23 -24.40
C THR A 187 11.17 14.10 -24.22
N GLU A 188 11.69 14.18 -23.00
CA GLU A 188 12.66 15.21 -22.60
C GLU A 188 14.08 14.67 -22.37
N ILE A 189 14.29 13.35 -22.32
CA ILE A 189 15.62 12.76 -22.04
C ILE A 189 16.69 13.15 -23.07
N ALA A 190 16.27 13.53 -24.28
CA ALA A 190 17.16 14.01 -25.34
C ALA A 190 17.92 15.28 -24.91
N LEU A 191 17.33 16.12 -24.05
CA LEU A 191 17.97 17.31 -23.47
C LEU A 191 19.19 16.95 -22.61
N PHE A 192 19.22 15.75 -22.04
CA PHE A 192 20.27 15.28 -21.14
C PHE A 192 21.23 14.27 -21.79
N THR A 193 21.03 13.96 -23.07
CA THR A 193 21.82 12.95 -23.79
C THR A 193 22.34 13.53 -25.10
N ARG A 194 21.48 13.71 -26.09
CA ARG A 194 21.85 14.19 -27.44
C ARG A 194 22.32 15.65 -27.44
N HIS A 195 21.71 16.49 -26.61
CA HIS A 195 22.00 17.93 -26.57
C HIS A 195 23.07 18.33 -25.54
N ALA A 196 23.71 17.36 -24.89
CA ALA A 196 24.75 17.60 -23.88
C ALA A 196 25.94 16.61 -24.00
N PRO A 197 26.58 16.48 -25.18
CA PRO A 197 27.68 15.53 -25.39
C PRO A 197 28.94 15.87 -24.56
N ASP A 198 29.05 17.12 -24.12
CA ASP A 198 30.13 17.66 -23.28
C ASP A 198 29.98 17.28 -21.80
N LYS A 199 28.88 16.64 -21.40
CA LYS A 199 28.57 16.28 -20.01
C LYS A 199 28.71 14.76 -19.75
N PRO A 200 29.94 14.22 -19.62
CA PRO A 200 30.17 12.77 -19.54
C PRO A 200 29.60 12.11 -18.28
N LYS A 201 29.26 12.88 -17.24
CA LYS A 201 28.70 12.35 -15.99
C LYS A 201 27.22 12.00 -16.11
N TRP A 202 26.47 12.71 -16.97
CA TRP A 202 25.01 12.63 -17.01
C TRP A 202 24.48 11.24 -17.40
N PRO A 203 25.05 10.53 -18.39
CA PRO A 203 24.63 9.16 -18.68
C PRO A 203 24.77 8.22 -17.48
N GLY A 204 25.80 8.40 -16.66
CA GLY A 204 25.99 7.62 -15.43
C GLY A 204 24.94 7.92 -14.37
N ILE A 205 24.46 9.16 -14.27
CA ILE A 205 23.36 9.54 -13.37
C ILE A 205 22.04 8.94 -13.87
N LEU A 206 21.74 9.10 -15.16
CA LEU A 206 20.54 8.53 -15.80
C LEU A 206 20.46 7.01 -15.64
N ALA A 207 21.58 6.31 -15.78
CA ALA A 207 21.64 4.86 -15.59
C ALA A 207 21.35 4.43 -14.14
N ARG A 208 21.70 5.24 -13.14
CA ARG A 208 21.34 4.98 -11.74
C ARG A 208 19.86 5.22 -11.49
N ILE A 209 19.31 6.33 -12.01
CA ILE A 209 17.88 6.61 -11.93
C ILE A 209 17.08 5.46 -12.55
N ALA A 210 17.42 5.07 -13.79
CA ALA A 210 16.73 3.99 -14.50
C ALA A 210 16.75 2.67 -13.71
N ARG A 211 17.88 2.33 -13.08
CA ARG A 211 17.99 1.13 -12.22
C ARG A 211 17.04 1.18 -11.03
N ASN A 212 16.97 2.32 -10.34
CA ASN A 212 16.07 2.47 -9.20
C ASN A 212 14.60 2.48 -9.64
N ILE A 213 14.27 3.05 -10.80
CA ILE A 213 12.93 2.95 -11.40
C ILE A 213 12.57 1.50 -11.72
N SER A 214 13.49 0.72 -12.29
CA SER A 214 13.26 -0.72 -12.53
C SER A 214 13.00 -1.49 -11.23
N GLU A 215 13.64 -1.10 -10.13
CA GLU A 215 13.35 -1.68 -8.81
C GLU A 215 11.93 -1.33 -8.33
N LEU A 216 11.50 -0.08 -8.48
CA LEU A 216 10.12 0.33 -8.19
C LEU A 216 9.09 -0.43 -9.05
N GLU A 217 9.40 -0.65 -10.33
CA GLU A 217 8.57 -1.46 -11.21
C GLU A 217 8.50 -2.93 -10.76
N ARG A 218 9.62 -3.50 -10.32
CA ARG A 218 9.65 -4.86 -9.75
C ARG A 218 8.75 -4.96 -8.52
N LEU A 219 8.81 -3.98 -7.61
CA LEU A 219 7.94 -3.92 -6.43
C LEU A 219 6.47 -3.78 -6.81
N ARG A 220 6.13 -2.92 -7.77
CA ARG A 220 4.77 -2.77 -8.32
C ARG A 220 4.23 -4.11 -8.81
N ASN A 221 5.01 -4.82 -9.63
CA ASN A 221 4.59 -6.10 -10.21
C ASN A 221 4.40 -7.18 -9.13
N LEU A 222 5.26 -7.19 -8.11
CA LEU A 222 5.09 -8.07 -6.95
C LEU A 222 3.76 -7.80 -6.23
N LEU A 223 3.46 -6.53 -5.95
CA LEU A 223 2.22 -6.12 -5.29
C LEU A 223 0.98 -6.49 -6.11
N ILE A 224 1.00 -6.27 -7.43
CA ILE A 224 -0.09 -6.68 -8.33
C ILE A 224 -0.32 -8.19 -8.23
N ALA A 225 0.73 -9.01 -8.32
CA ALA A 225 0.61 -10.46 -8.20
C ALA A 225 0.02 -10.89 -6.85
N LYS A 226 0.40 -10.23 -5.75
CA LYS A 226 -0.17 -10.50 -4.42
C LYS A 226 -1.64 -10.12 -4.35
N ARG A 227 -2.01 -8.95 -4.89
CA ARG A 227 -3.40 -8.49 -4.96
C ARG A 227 -4.28 -9.52 -5.64
N GLU A 228 -3.88 -10.01 -6.82
CA GLU A 228 -4.66 -11.02 -7.55
C GLU A 228 -4.80 -12.32 -6.75
N ARG A 229 -3.75 -12.75 -6.03
CA ARG A 229 -3.83 -13.93 -5.15
C ARG A 229 -4.83 -13.74 -4.01
N PHE A 230 -4.86 -12.58 -3.37
CA PHE A 230 -5.80 -12.29 -2.29
C PHE A 230 -7.23 -12.07 -2.80
N ARG A 231 -7.37 -11.43 -3.96
CA ARG A 231 -8.66 -11.23 -4.64
C ARG A 231 -9.28 -12.56 -5.05
N PHE A 232 -8.51 -13.45 -5.67
CA PHE A 232 -8.97 -14.79 -6.05
C PHE A 232 -9.47 -15.58 -4.83
N LYS A 233 -8.75 -15.50 -3.70
CA LYS A 233 -9.21 -16.10 -2.44
C LYS A 233 -10.56 -15.51 -2.04
N LEU A 234 -10.65 -14.18 -1.92
CA LEU A 234 -11.89 -13.49 -1.53
C LEU A 234 -13.08 -13.86 -2.44
N GLU A 235 -12.88 -13.85 -3.75
CA GLU A 235 -13.90 -14.20 -4.75
C GLU A 235 -14.31 -15.68 -4.66
N SER A 236 -13.36 -16.59 -4.43
CA SER A 236 -13.66 -18.02 -4.23
C SER A 236 -14.55 -18.27 -3.01
N TYR A 237 -14.46 -17.45 -1.96
CA TYR A 237 -15.31 -17.57 -0.78
C TYR A 237 -16.72 -17.01 -1.00
N VAL A 238 -16.84 -15.87 -1.70
CA VAL A 238 -18.10 -15.15 -1.85
C VAL A 238 -18.90 -15.60 -3.08
N ALA A 239 -18.23 -15.79 -4.22
CA ALA A 239 -18.89 -15.96 -5.52
C ALA A 239 -19.21 -17.42 -5.84
N PHE A 240 -18.47 -18.40 -5.32
CA PHE A 240 -18.68 -19.82 -5.67
C PHE A 240 -20.10 -20.33 -5.37
N PRO A 241 -20.70 -20.05 -4.19
CA PRO A 241 -22.06 -20.50 -3.91
C PRO A 241 -23.10 -19.83 -4.82
N LEU A 242 -22.92 -18.55 -5.10
CA LEU A 242 -23.78 -17.79 -6.00
C LEU A 242 -23.70 -18.32 -7.44
N LEU A 243 -22.49 -18.45 -7.99
CA LEU A 243 -22.27 -18.93 -9.35
C LEU A 243 -22.79 -20.36 -9.57
N PHE A 244 -22.58 -21.24 -8.59
CA PHE A 244 -23.11 -22.60 -8.64
C PHE A 244 -24.63 -22.61 -8.62
N THR A 245 -25.27 -21.78 -7.78
CA THR A 245 -26.74 -21.71 -7.77
C THR A 245 -27.30 -21.19 -9.08
N THR A 246 -26.71 -20.13 -9.64
CA THR A 246 -27.14 -19.63 -10.95
C THR A 246 -26.96 -20.68 -12.05
N ALA A 247 -25.87 -21.45 -12.02
CA ALA A 247 -25.65 -22.53 -12.98
C ALA A 247 -26.66 -23.68 -12.81
N PHE A 248 -26.97 -24.07 -11.57
CA PHE A 248 -27.96 -25.11 -11.27
C PHE A 248 -29.35 -24.76 -11.80
N PHE A 249 -29.76 -23.50 -11.69
CA PHE A 249 -31.06 -23.01 -12.20
C PHE A 249 -31.05 -22.65 -13.69
N SER A 250 -29.88 -22.56 -14.31
CA SER A 250 -29.75 -22.35 -15.76
C SER A 250 -29.79 -23.66 -16.55
N MET A 251 -29.74 -24.82 -15.90
CA MET A 251 -29.90 -26.12 -16.55
C MET A 251 -31.39 -26.46 -16.70
N ASP A 252 -31.83 -26.87 -17.90
CA ASP A 252 -33.22 -27.23 -18.24
C ASP A 252 -33.83 -28.38 -17.40
N PHE A 253 -33.04 -28.97 -16.49
CA PHE A 253 -33.43 -30.13 -15.68
C PHE A 253 -34.27 -29.80 -14.43
N ALA A 254 -34.38 -28.53 -14.03
CA ALA A 254 -35.04 -28.15 -12.78
C ALA A 254 -36.17 -27.13 -13.01
N THR A 255 -37.40 -27.63 -13.24
CA THR A 255 -38.64 -26.86 -13.05
C THR A 255 -39.31 -27.28 -11.74
N PRO A 256 -38.73 -26.95 -10.57
CA PRO A 256 -39.33 -27.34 -9.30
C PRO A 256 -40.66 -26.61 -9.08
N PRO A 257 -41.63 -27.24 -8.41
CA PRO A 257 -42.90 -26.62 -8.06
C PRO A 257 -42.75 -25.38 -7.16
N TYR A 258 -41.62 -25.26 -6.45
CA TYR A 258 -41.28 -24.11 -5.61
C TYR A 258 -39.85 -23.59 -5.93
N PRO A 259 -39.68 -22.79 -7.01
CA PRO A 259 -38.36 -22.33 -7.48
C PRO A 259 -37.55 -21.62 -6.41
N TRP A 260 -38.18 -20.73 -5.65
CA TRP A 260 -37.52 -19.97 -4.59
C TRP A 260 -37.05 -20.85 -3.42
N ALA A 261 -37.84 -21.83 -3.02
CA ALA A 261 -37.47 -22.73 -1.91
C ALA A 261 -36.27 -23.62 -2.30
N VAL A 262 -36.25 -24.13 -3.53
CA VAL A 262 -35.12 -24.88 -4.06
C VAL A 262 -33.91 -23.98 -4.24
N PHE A 263 -34.10 -22.72 -4.66
CA PHE A 263 -33.00 -21.75 -4.83
C PHE A 263 -32.27 -21.50 -3.51
N PHE A 264 -33.01 -21.11 -2.47
CA PHE A 264 -32.40 -20.90 -1.16
C PHE A 264 -31.85 -22.19 -0.57
N GLY A 265 -32.47 -23.35 -0.82
CA GLY A 265 -31.96 -24.66 -0.40
C GLY A 265 -30.61 -25.02 -1.03
N VAL A 266 -30.47 -24.82 -2.35
CA VAL A 266 -29.22 -25.07 -3.09
C VAL A 266 -28.16 -24.03 -2.69
N LEU A 267 -28.52 -22.75 -2.57
CA LEU A 267 -27.59 -21.70 -2.14
C LEU A 267 -27.06 -21.97 -0.75
N PHE A 268 -27.94 -22.35 0.16
CA PHE A 268 -27.55 -22.71 1.50
C PHE A 268 -26.67 -23.96 1.52
N GLY A 269 -27.06 -25.02 0.83
CA GLY A 269 -26.30 -26.28 0.76
C GLY A 269 -24.91 -26.09 0.16
N VAL A 270 -24.78 -25.31 -0.91
CA VAL A 270 -23.51 -25.05 -1.58
C VAL A 270 -22.66 -24.07 -0.79
N SER A 271 -23.25 -23.07 -0.14
CA SER A 271 -22.52 -22.19 0.79
C SER A 271 -21.94 -23.00 1.96
N LEU A 272 -22.71 -23.96 2.47
CA LEU A 272 -22.31 -24.85 3.56
C LEU A 272 -21.21 -25.83 3.11
N LEU A 273 -21.32 -26.38 1.90
CA LEU A 273 -20.29 -27.23 1.30
C LEU A 273 -19.00 -26.45 1.02
N ASN A 274 -19.11 -25.24 0.45
CA ASN A 274 -17.96 -24.36 0.19
C ASN A 274 -17.28 -23.98 1.50
N TYR A 275 -18.06 -23.66 2.53
CA TYR A 275 -17.56 -23.40 3.88
C TYR A 275 -16.85 -24.63 4.47
N MET A 276 -17.43 -25.84 4.35
CA MET A 276 -16.80 -27.07 4.83
C MET A 276 -15.49 -27.41 4.13
N ILE A 277 -15.44 -27.25 2.80
CA ILE A 277 -14.22 -27.47 2.00
C ILE A 277 -13.16 -26.46 2.40
N ALA A 278 -13.55 -25.21 2.61
CA ALA A 278 -12.60 -24.14 2.84
C ALA A 278 -12.15 -23.98 4.30
N SER A 279 -12.92 -24.45 5.28
CA SER A 279 -12.55 -24.40 6.70
C SER A 279 -11.83 -25.66 7.22
N GLN A 280 -11.72 -26.71 6.38
CA GLN A 280 -11.21 -28.05 6.77
C GLN A 280 -11.86 -28.62 8.06
N SER A 281 -13.01 -28.10 8.48
CA SER A 281 -13.69 -28.53 9.70
C SER A 281 -14.50 -29.81 9.46
N SER A 282 -14.64 -30.63 10.51
CA SER A 282 -15.42 -31.86 10.39
C SER A 282 -16.90 -31.53 10.15
N PRO A 283 -17.60 -32.29 9.27
CA PRO A 283 -19.02 -32.06 8.95
C PRO A 283 -19.93 -31.95 10.17
N ARG A 284 -19.54 -32.65 11.24
CA ARG A 284 -20.27 -32.71 12.50
C ARG A 284 -20.20 -31.41 13.28
N LYS A 285 -19.06 -30.71 13.25
CA LYS A 285 -18.86 -29.44 13.96
C LYS A 285 -19.63 -28.31 13.25
N THR A 286 -19.54 -28.26 11.93
CA THR A 286 -20.27 -27.30 11.07
C THR A 286 -21.79 -27.44 11.23
N TYR A 287 -22.32 -28.67 11.23
CA TYR A 287 -23.75 -28.90 11.43
C TYR A 287 -24.25 -28.45 12.81
N VAL A 288 -23.45 -28.65 13.86
CA VAL A 288 -23.79 -28.21 15.23
C VAL A 288 -23.82 -26.69 15.33
N ASP A 289 -22.85 -26.00 14.74
CA ASP A 289 -22.79 -24.53 14.80
C ASP A 289 -23.88 -23.87 13.94
N LEU A 290 -24.21 -24.47 12.79
CA LEU A 290 -25.35 -24.03 11.98
C LEU A 290 -26.69 -24.29 12.64
N ARG A 291 -26.86 -25.43 13.31
CA ARG A 291 -28.07 -25.71 14.10
C ARG A 291 -28.25 -24.66 15.18
N LYS A 292 -27.17 -24.26 15.87
CA LYS A 292 -27.20 -23.17 16.87
C LYS A 292 -27.54 -21.81 16.26
N LEU A 293 -27.03 -21.50 15.07
CA LEU A 293 -27.34 -20.27 14.35
C LEU A 293 -28.81 -20.24 13.91
N MET A 294 -29.34 -21.33 13.36
CA MET A 294 -30.73 -21.42 12.94
C MET A 294 -31.71 -21.41 14.11
N THR A 295 -31.41 -22.09 15.22
CA THR A 295 -32.28 -22.02 16.41
C THR A 295 -32.31 -20.62 17.00
N LYS A 296 -31.20 -19.87 16.92
CA LYS A 296 -31.15 -18.47 17.35
C LYS A 296 -31.86 -17.53 16.39
N ALA A 297 -31.65 -17.66 15.08
CA ALA A 297 -32.36 -16.85 14.09
C ALA A 297 -33.88 -17.07 14.18
N TRP A 298 -34.30 -18.31 14.45
CA TRP A 298 -35.70 -18.63 14.71
C TRP A 298 -36.22 -18.00 16.00
N SER A 299 -35.44 -18.03 17.09
CA SER A 299 -35.86 -17.36 18.34
C SER A 299 -35.99 -15.85 18.16
N ASP A 300 -35.03 -15.22 17.48
CA ASP A 300 -35.00 -13.78 17.25
C ASP A 300 -36.16 -13.34 16.33
N LEU A 301 -36.49 -14.14 15.30
CA LEU A 301 -37.64 -13.90 14.42
C LEU A 301 -38.97 -14.05 15.17
N VAL A 302 -39.11 -15.07 16.02
CA VAL A 302 -40.31 -15.27 16.86
C VAL A 302 -40.47 -14.11 17.86
N GLN A 303 -39.36 -13.60 18.39
CA GLN A 303 -39.36 -12.49 19.34
C GLN A 303 -39.72 -11.17 18.64
N TRP A 304 -39.21 -10.94 17.43
CA TRP A 304 -39.58 -9.79 16.59
C TRP A 304 -41.05 -9.81 16.16
N LEU A 305 -41.59 -10.98 15.81
CA LEU A 305 -43.02 -11.13 15.48
C LEU A 305 -43.94 -10.85 16.67
N LYS A 306 -43.49 -11.18 17.89
CA LYS A 306 -44.24 -10.85 19.12
C LYS A 306 -44.22 -9.36 19.47
N THR A 307 -43.21 -8.61 19.02
CA THR A 307 -43.15 -7.14 19.21
C THR A 307 -43.98 -6.36 18.19
N LEU A 308 -44.53 -7.03 17.18
CA LEU A 308 -45.38 -6.43 16.14
C LEU A 308 -46.89 -6.66 16.37
N GLN A 309 -47.28 -7.41 17.40
CA GLN A 309 -48.65 -7.58 17.88
C GLN A 309 -48.90 -6.69 19.10
#